data_AF-V4N5W9-F1
#
_entry.id   AF-V4N5W9-F1
#
_cell.length_a   1.000
_cell.length_b   1.000
_cell.length_c   1.000
_cell.angle_alpha   90.00
_cell.angle_beta   90.00
_cell.angle_gamma   90.00
#
_symmetry.space_group_name_H-M   'P 1'
#
loop_
_entity.id
_entity.type
_entity.pdbx_description
1 polymer ?
#
loop_
_entity_poly.entity_id
_entity_poly.type
_entity_poly.pdbx_seq_one_letter_code
_entity_poly.pdbx_strand_id
1 'polypeptide(L)'
;MSTLFPWFDWPSTAVPSSLNQPILPGWSFLTVNEANSSAPDTEKRIVAQDSYGRQIGRLMDVVEILVREAEKTNPDLSGDKCVQDLADLKARIDEAKAEAQKIRQDRLIEDLLALKRQDGGKFAAVMKAVSLP
;
A
#
# COMPACT_ATOMS: atom_id res chain seq x y z
N MET A 1 -5.19 -5.68 -48.68
CA MET A 1 -5.81 -5.85 -47.34
C MET A 1 -5.04 -4.97 -46.38
N SER A 2 -5.75 -4.08 -45.69
CA SER A 2 -5.21 -2.96 -44.91
C SER A 2 -4.47 -3.43 -43.66
N THR A 3 -3.26 -2.90 -43.42
CA THR A 3 -2.54 -3.02 -42.16
C THR A 3 -3.21 -2.11 -41.13
N LEU A 4 -3.87 -2.72 -40.14
CA LEU A 4 -4.78 -1.99 -39.26
C LEU A 4 -4.11 -1.08 -38.22
N PHE A 5 -2.80 -1.16 -37.94
CA PHE A 5 -2.17 -0.27 -36.95
C PHE A 5 -0.66 -0.05 -37.23
N PRO A 6 -0.25 1.05 -37.89
CA PRO A 6 1.13 1.30 -38.30
C PRO A 6 2.04 1.87 -37.19
N TRP A 7 1.56 1.95 -35.95
CA TRP A 7 2.32 2.42 -34.78
C TRP A 7 2.92 1.28 -33.96
N PHE A 8 2.76 0.03 -34.42
CA PHE A 8 3.27 -1.19 -33.77
C PHE A 8 4.50 -1.77 -34.47
N ASP A 9 5.26 -0.93 -35.20
CA ASP A 9 6.55 -1.33 -35.78
C ASP A 9 7.68 -0.88 -34.83
N TRP A 10 7.85 -1.62 -33.74
CA TRP A 10 8.97 -1.41 -32.84
C TRP A 10 10.23 -2.03 -33.48
N PRO A 11 11.33 -1.27 -33.69
CA PRO A 11 12.55 -1.85 -34.22
C PRO A 11 13.07 -2.91 -33.24
N SER A 12 12.99 -4.18 -33.67
CA SER A 12 13.39 -5.37 -32.94
C SER A 12 14.91 -5.56 -32.98
N THR A 13 15.65 -4.56 -32.50
CA THR A 13 17.10 -4.66 -32.37
C THR A 13 17.54 -4.30 -30.96
N ALA A 14 18.08 -5.32 -30.29
CA ALA A 14 18.71 -5.34 -28.95
C ALA A 14 17.76 -5.46 -27.73
N VAL A 15 17.07 -6.61 -27.61
CA VAL A 15 16.58 -7.08 -26.31
C VAL A 15 17.66 -7.99 -25.69
N PRO A 16 18.21 -7.67 -24.49
CA PRO A 16 19.21 -8.52 -23.85
C PRO A 16 18.60 -9.87 -23.50
N SER A 17 19.30 -10.96 -23.81
CA SER A 17 18.83 -12.34 -23.58
C SER A 17 18.77 -12.76 -22.10
N SER A 18 19.21 -11.89 -21.18
CA SER A 18 18.97 -12.05 -19.74
C SER A 18 18.89 -10.69 -19.02
N LEU A 19 17.76 -10.42 -18.36
CA LEU A 19 17.61 -9.32 -17.41
C LEU A 19 17.74 -9.89 -15.99
N ASN A 20 18.96 -9.87 -15.45
CA ASN A 20 19.15 -10.10 -14.02
C ASN A 20 18.97 -8.75 -13.31
N GLN A 21 17.75 -8.49 -12.86
CA GLN A 21 17.39 -7.31 -12.08
C GLN A 21 16.92 -7.79 -10.70
N PRO A 22 17.82 -7.97 -9.73
CA PRO A 22 17.40 -8.29 -8.39
C PRO A 22 16.57 -7.11 -7.87
N ILE A 23 15.38 -7.37 -7.33
CA ILE A 23 14.48 -6.30 -6.91
C ILE A 23 15.06 -5.53 -5.71
N LEU A 24 16.01 -6.12 -4.95
CA LEU A 24 16.52 -5.57 -3.68
C LEU A 24 17.99 -5.94 -3.32
N PRO A 25 19.04 -5.79 -4.16
CA PRO A 25 20.40 -6.10 -3.74
C PRO A 25 21.01 -4.88 -3.01
N GLY A 26 21.02 -4.88 -1.67
CA GLY A 26 21.77 -3.91 -0.87
C GLY A 26 20.98 -2.74 -0.26
N TRP A 27 19.82 -3.02 0.36
CA TRP A 27 19.01 -2.01 1.04
C TRP A 27 19.73 -1.37 2.24
N SER A 28 20.32 -0.20 2.01
CA SER A 28 20.33 0.91 2.97
C SER A 28 19.08 1.76 2.70
N PHE A 29 18.44 2.32 3.73
CA PHE A 29 17.22 3.14 3.66
C PHE A 29 17.42 4.46 2.90
N LEU A 30 17.69 4.38 1.60
CA LEU A 30 17.72 5.52 0.69
C LEU A 30 16.28 6.04 0.57
N THR A 31 16.05 7.24 1.09
CA THR A 31 14.92 8.06 0.65
C THR A 31 14.96 8.10 -0.88
N VAL A 32 13.90 7.62 -1.53
CA VAL A 32 13.72 7.73 -2.99
C VAL A 32 13.68 9.23 -3.32
N ASN A 33 14.84 9.82 -3.63
CA ASN A 33 14.90 11.11 -4.30
C ASN A 33 14.91 10.80 -5.79
N GLU A 34 13.73 10.88 -6.37
CA GLU A 34 13.48 10.70 -7.79
C GLU A 34 14.01 11.92 -8.54
N ALA A 35 15.30 11.89 -8.87
CA ALA A 35 15.99 12.93 -9.65
C ALA A 35 15.49 13.04 -11.10
N ASN A 36 14.37 12.39 -11.46
CA ASN A 36 13.75 12.37 -12.79
C ASN A 36 12.33 12.96 -12.81
N SER A 37 11.85 13.53 -11.71
CA SER A 37 10.56 14.24 -11.69
C SER A 37 10.76 15.72 -12.05
N SER A 38 9.94 16.26 -12.96
CA SER A 38 10.00 17.68 -13.33
C SER A 38 9.57 18.63 -12.19
N ALA A 39 9.05 18.10 -11.08
CA ALA A 39 8.70 18.86 -9.87
C ALA A 39 8.85 18.00 -8.57
N PRO A 40 10.08 17.73 -8.10
CA PRO A 40 10.34 16.83 -6.97
C PRO A 40 9.71 17.27 -5.64
N ASP A 41 9.60 18.58 -5.41
CA ASP A 41 9.00 19.12 -4.18
C ASP A 41 7.48 18.92 -4.14
N THR A 42 6.84 18.90 -5.31
CA THR A 42 5.41 18.59 -5.44
C THR A 42 5.17 17.11 -5.13
N GLU A 43 6.00 16.23 -5.68
CA GLU A 43 5.89 14.78 -5.47
C GLU A 43 6.16 14.38 -4.02
N LYS A 44 7.17 14.97 -3.37
CA LYS A 44 7.42 14.79 -1.92
C LYS A 44 6.23 15.20 -1.08
N ARG A 45 5.58 16.31 -1.43
CA ARG A 45 4.39 16.81 -0.71
C ARG A 45 3.21 15.86 -0.88
N ILE A 46 3.00 15.34 -2.08
CA ILE A 46 1.95 14.35 -2.37
C ILE A 46 2.19 13.07 -1.57
N VAL A 47 3.40 12.50 -1.62
CA VAL A 47 3.72 11.22 -0.93
C VAL A 47 3.65 11.35 0.60
N ALA A 48 4.00 12.52 1.15
CA ALA A 48 3.89 12.77 2.59
C ALA A 48 2.42 12.76 3.07
N GLN A 49 1.51 13.26 2.25
CA GLN A 49 0.07 13.27 2.55
C GLN A 49 -0.56 11.91 2.23
N ASP A 50 -0.45 11.47 0.98
CA ASP A 50 -0.97 10.22 0.44
C ASP A 50 0.16 9.34 -0.07
N SER A 51 0.72 8.55 0.85
CA SER A 51 1.78 7.60 0.52
C SER A 51 1.31 6.60 -0.55
N TYR A 52 2.23 6.14 -1.39
CA TYR A 52 1.91 5.14 -2.41
C TYR A 52 1.26 3.88 -1.82
N GLY A 53 1.62 3.48 -0.59
CA GLY A 53 0.94 2.38 0.11
C GLY A 53 -0.54 2.66 0.39
N ARG A 54 -0.92 3.90 0.72
CA ARG A 54 -2.33 4.31 0.84
C ARG A 54 -3.02 4.30 -0.52
N GLN A 55 -2.37 4.84 -1.56
CA GLN A 55 -2.93 4.87 -2.92
C GLN A 55 -3.22 3.45 -3.45
N ILE A 56 -2.25 2.54 -3.33
CA ILE A 56 -2.39 1.14 -3.73
C ILE A 56 -3.48 0.44 -2.91
N GLY A 57 -3.53 0.67 -1.60
CA GLY A 57 -4.59 0.11 -0.75
C GLY A 57 -5.98 0.51 -1.23
N ARG A 58 -6.18 1.78 -1.61
CA ARG A 58 -7.46 2.26 -2.18
C ARG A 58 -7.78 1.62 -3.52
N LEU A 59 -6.78 1.46 -4.39
CA LEU A 59 -6.98 0.77 -5.67
C LEU A 59 -7.38 -0.69 -5.46
N MET A 60 -6.74 -1.41 -4.54
CA MET A 60 -7.10 -2.78 -4.20
C MET A 60 -8.54 -2.90 -3.68
N ASP A 61 -8.98 -1.96 -2.83
CA ASP A 61 -10.35 -1.93 -2.32
C ASP A 61 -11.38 -1.75 -3.46
N VAL A 62 -11.08 -0.86 -4.42
CA VAL A 62 -11.96 -0.64 -5.58
C VAL A 62 -11.98 -1.85 -6.51
N VAL A 63 -10.81 -2.43 -6.81
CA VAL A 63 -10.73 -3.62 -7.68
C VAL A 63 -11.47 -4.80 -7.06
N GLU A 64 -11.40 -4.99 -5.74
CA GLU A 64 -12.18 -6.03 -5.06
C GLU A 64 -13.69 -5.86 -5.31
N ILE A 65 -14.20 -4.62 -5.23
CA ILE A 65 -15.62 -4.34 -5.52
C ILE A 65 -15.95 -4.67 -6.99
N LEU A 66 -15.07 -4.29 -7.92
CA LEU A 66 -15.28 -4.57 -9.35
C LEU A 66 -15.28 -6.07 -9.65
N VAL A 67 -14.36 -6.83 -9.04
CA VAL A 67 -14.31 -8.29 -9.16
C VAL A 67 -15.60 -8.90 -8.64
N ARG A 68 -16.04 -8.53 -7.42
CA ARG A 68 -17.29 -9.04 -6.83
C ARG A 68 -18.52 -8.74 -7.69
N GLU A 69 -18.54 -7.62 -8.41
CA GLU A 69 -19.62 -7.31 -9.34
C GLU A 69 -19.54 -8.14 -10.63
N ALA A 70 -18.32 -8.32 -11.17
CA ALA A 70 -18.09 -9.12 -12.36
C ALA A 70 -18.42 -10.61 -12.15
N GLU A 71 -18.15 -11.16 -10.98
CA GLU A 71 -18.50 -12.54 -10.62
C GLU A 71 -20.00 -12.83 -10.70
N LYS A 72 -20.86 -11.83 -10.49
CA LYS A 72 -22.32 -11.99 -10.62
C LYS A 72 -22.76 -12.25 -12.05
N THR A 73 -22.01 -11.72 -13.03
CA THR A 73 -22.31 -11.86 -14.46
C THR A 73 -21.45 -12.93 -15.14
N ASN A 74 -20.30 -13.27 -14.57
CA ASN A 74 -19.43 -14.33 -15.04
C ASN A 74 -18.85 -15.11 -13.84
N PRO A 75 -19.53 -16.18 -13.39
CA PRO A 75 -19.12 -16.97 -12.24
C PRO A 75 -17.76 -17.67 -12.37
N ASP A 76 -17.27 -17.88 -13.60
CA ASP A 76 -15.96 -18.52 -13.83
C ASP A 76 -14.80 -17.67 -13.31
N LEU A 77 -14.99 -16.35 -13.16
CA LEU A 77 -13.99 -15.44 -12.58
C LEU A 77 -13.60 -15.79 -11.14
N SER A 78 -14.52 -16.35 -10.34
CA SER A 78 -14.18 -16.77 -8.96
C SER A 78 -13.17 -17.92 -8.94
N GLY A 79 -13.15 -18.73 -10.00
CA GLY A 79 -12.16 -19.79 -10.21
C GLY A 79 -10.86 -19.31 -10.83
N ASP A 80 -10.79 -18.06 -11.29
CA ASP A 80 -9.61 -17.53 -11.95
C ASP A 80 -8.47 -17.30 -10.95
N LYS A 81 -7.28 -17.77 -11.32
CA LYS A 81 -6.10 -17.70 -10.45
C LYS A 81 -5.70 -16.25 -10.13
N CYS A 82 -5.83 -15.33 -11.07
CA CYS A 82 -5.44 -13.93 -10.88
C CYS A 82 -6.36 -13.25 -9.84
N VAL A 83 -7.66 -13.56 -9.89
CA VAL A 83 -8.65 -13.09 -8.91
C VAL A 83 -8.33 -13.64 -7.52
N GLN A 84 -8.04 -14.93 -7.41
CA GLN A 84 -7.67 -15.57 -6.14
C GLN A 84 -6.36 -15.00 -5.58
N ASP A 85 -5.33 -14.86 -6.41
CA ASP A 85 -4.04 -14.31 -6.00
C ASP A 85 -4.19 -12.86 -5.49
N LEU A 86 -5.08 -12.05 -6.08
CA LEU A 86 -5.39 -10.69 -5.61
C LEU A 86 -6.14 -10.71 -4.26
N ALA A 87 -7.12 -11.59 -4.10
CA ALA A 87 -7.86 -11.73 -2.84
C ALA A 87 -6.91 -12.15 -1.70
N ASP A 88 -6.04 -13.13 -1.95
CA ASP A 88 -5.03 -13.60 -1.00
C ASP A 88 -4.03 -12.50 -0.66
N LEU A 89 -3.58 -11.73 -1.65
CA LEU A 89 -2.70 -10.58 -1.42
C LEU A 89 -3.36 -9.55 -0.50
N LYS A 90 -4.64 -9.21 -0.75
CA LYS A 90 -5.39 -8.28 0.07
C LYS A 90 -5.54 -8.78 1.51
N ALA A 91 -5.90 -10.06 1.67
CA ALA A 91 -6.04 -10.68 2.99
C ALA A 91 -4.76 -10.59 3.82
N ARG A 92 -3.60 -10.96 3.23
CA ARG A 92 -2.29 -10.85 3.91
C ARG A 92 -1.95 -9.42 4.30
N ILE A 93 -2.24 -8.45 3.43
CA ILE A 93 -1.97 -7.03 3.72
C ILE A 93 -2.87 -6.53 4.85
N ASP A 94 -4.15 -6.90 4.85
CA ASP A 94 -5.09 -6.46 5.87
C ASP A 94 -4.81 -7.10 7.23
N GLU A 95 -4.33 -8.35 7.26
CA GLU A 95 -3.78 -8.99 8.46
C GLU A 95 -2.56 -8.24 9.00
N ALA A 96 -1.56 -7.95 8.15
CA ALA A 96 -0.37 -7.19 8.56
C ALA A 96 -0.72 -5.78 9.09
N LYS A 97 -1.73 -5.12 8.51
CA LYS A 97 -2.24 -3.83 9.02
C LYS A 97 -2.88 -3.99 10.40
N ALA A 98 -3.67 -5.04 10.62
CA ALA A 98 -4.33 -5.30 11.89
C ALA A 98 -3.30 -5.60 13.00
N GLU A 99 -2.29 -6.41 12.70
CA GLU A 99 -1.17 -6.67 13.62
C GLU A 99 -0.42 -5.39 13.97
N ALA A 100 -0.05 -4.59 12.97
CA ALA A 100 0.63 -3.32 13.19
C ALA A 100 -0.20 -2.35 14.03
N GLN A 101 -1.53 -2.34 13.85
CA GLN A 101 -2.44 -1.54 14.65
C GLN A 101 -2.50 -2.02 16.11
N LYS A 102 -2.53 -3.34 16.33
CA LYS A 102 -2.47 -3.93 17.67
C LYS A 102 -1.19 -3.55 18.41
N ILE A 103 -0.04 -3.68 17.75
CA ILE A 103 1.26 -3.26 18.33
C ILE A 103 1.24 -1.79 18.76
N ARG A 104 0.65 -0.90 17.94
CA ARG A 104 0.51 0.52 18.30
C ARG A 104 -0.39 0.73 19.50
N GLN A 105 -1.49 -0.01 19.61
CA GLN A 105 -2.39 0.05 20.76
C GLN A 105 -1.70 -0.43 22.04
N ASP A 106 -0.98 -1.55 21.97
CA ASP A 106 -0.25 -2.11 23.11
C ASP A 106 0.78 -1.11 23.64
N ARG A 107 1.56 -0.47 22.75
CA ARG A 107 2.50 0.60 23.13
C ARG A 107 1.81 1.80 23.76
N LEU A 108 0.67 2.24 23.21
CA LEU A 108 -0.09 3.34 23.78
C LEU A 108 -0.58 3.01 25.19
N ILE A 109 -1.00 1.77 25.43
CA ILE A 109 -1.39 1.29 26.77
C ILE A 109 -0.19 1.33 27.71
N GLU A 110 0.97 0.83 27.29
CA GLU A 110 2.20 0.87 28.08
C GLU A 110 2.61 2.31 28.44
N ASP A 111 2.54 3.24 27.48
CA ASP A 111 2.83 4.65 27.68
C ASP A 111 1.86 5.29 28.68
N LEU A 112 0.56 4.98 28.58
CA LEU A 112 -0.46 5.44 29.54
C LEU A 112 -0.25 4.87 30.95
N LEU A 113 0.14 3.59 31.06
CA LEU A 113 0.48 2.97 32.34
C LEU A 113 1.74 3.59 32.96
N ALA A 114 2.74 3.91 32.14
CA ALA A 114 3.93 4.62 32.59
C ALA A 114 3.59 6.04 33.07
N LEU A 115 2.75 6.77 32.33
CA LEU A 115 2.27 8.09 32.72
C LEU A 115 1.51 8.04 34.06
N LYS A 116 0.64 7.05 34.26
CA LYS A 116 -0.08 6.86 35.53
C LYS A 116 0.86 6.68 36.73
N ARG A 117 1.97 5.96 36.55
CA ARG A 117 2.97 5.74 37.61
C ARG A 117 3.79 6.99 37.92
N GLN A 118 4.09 7.81 36.92
CA GLN A 118 4.94 8.99 37.06
C GLN A 118 4.14 10.23 37.51
N ASP A 119 2.95 10.44 36.95
CA ASP A 119 2.12 11.63 37.15
C ASP A 119 0.63 11.30 36.99
N GLY A 120 -0.01 10.96 38.11
CA GLY A 120 -1.44 10.64 38.14
C GLY A 120 -2.34 11.81 37.73
N GLY A 121 -1.88 13.06 37.88
CA GLY A 121 -2.62 14.25 37.47
C GLY A 121 -2.68 14.40 35.95
N LYS A 122 -1.54 14.23 35.27
CA LYS A 122 -1.49 14.20 33.79
C LYS A 122 -2.25 13.02 33.22
N PHE A 123 -2.14 11.85 33.84
CA PHE A 123 -2.92 10.69 33.43
C PHE A 123 -4.44 10.97 33.50
N ALA A 124 -4.92 11.55 34.60
CA ALA A 124 -6.33 11.92 34.73
C ALA A 124 -6.78 12.94 33.68
N ALA A 125 -5.92 13.91 33.32
CA ALA A 125 -6.21 14.87 32.26
C ALA A 125 -6.32 14.22 30.88
N VAL A 126 -5.43 13.29 30.53
CA VAL A 126 -5.50 12.52 29.27
C VAL A 126 -6.75 11.66 29.23
N MET A 127 -7.07 10.94 30.32
CA MET A 127 -8.28 10.13 30.39
C MET A 127 -9.55 10.98 30.27
N LYS A 128 -9.56 12.19 30.84
CA LYS A 128 -10.67 13.14 30.69
C LYS A 128 -10.82 13.61 29.23
N ALA A 129 -9.72 13.87 28.53
CA ALA A 129 -9.74 14.27 27.13
C ALA A 129 -10.28 13.17 26.20
N VAL A 130 -9.95 11.89 26.48
CA VAL A 130 -10.41 10.73 25.68
C VAL A 130 -11.86 10.34 25.99
N SER A 131 -12.39 10.68 27.17
CA SER A 131 -13.75 10.33 27.61
C SER A 131 -14.81 11.41 27.30
N LEU A 132 -14.41 12.55 26.74
CA LEU A 132 -15.35 13.56 26.25
C LEU A 132 -15.88 13.16 24.86
N PRO A 133 -17.21 13.20 24.64
CA PRO A 133 -17.83 12.90 23.34
C PRO A 133 -17.51 13.94 22.26
#